data_AF-A0A9D2CE78-F1
#
_entry.id   AF-A0A9D2CE78-F1
#
_cell.length_a   1.000
_cell.length_b   1.000
_cell.length_c   1.000
_cell.angle_alpha   90.00
_cell.angle_beta   90.00
_cell.angle_gamma   90.00
#
_symmetry.space_group_name_H-M   'P 1'
#
loop_
_entity.id
_entity.type
_entity.pdbx_description
1 polymer ?
#
loop_
_entity_poly.entity_id
_entity_poly.type
_entity_poly.pdbx_seq_one_letter_code
_entity_poly.pdbx_strand_id
1 'polypeptide(L)'
;MNIQTMAAIRPLWETTGAGEDTVVGHISGPTLPFADIFQSTIETVRETEADYTEKEYLLATGQLDNPAELTIAATQASMSLDLLIQLRNRALESYNELMRISM
;
A
#
# COMPACT_ATOMS: atom_id res chain seq x y z
N MET A 1 42.63 -38.46 20.11
CA MET A 1 41.92 -38.23 18.83
C MET A 1 40.62 -37.53 19.20
N ASN A 2 40.60 -36.19 19.13
CA ASN A 2 39.48 -35.37 19.62
C ASN A 2 38.69 -34.87 18.39
N ILE A 3 37.54 -35.48 18.11
CA ILE A 3 36.69 -35.07 16.99
C ILE A 3 35.85 -33.86 17.40
N GLN A 4 36.16 -32.70 16.81
CA GLN A 4 35.29 -31.52 16.93
C GLN A 4 34.11 -31.70 15.97
N THR A 5 32.91 -31.84 16.52
CA THR A 5 31.65 -31.85 15.76
C THR A 5 31.39 -30.44 15.23
N MET A 6 31.21 -30.30 13.92
CA MET A 6 30.95 -29.00 13.29
C MET A 6 29.61 -28.42 13.80
N ALA A 7 29.64 -27.18 14.30
CA ALA A 7 28.42 -26.48 14.72
C ALA A 7 27.53 -26.17 13.50
N ALA A 8 26.21 -26.29 13.70
CA ALA A 8 25.22 -25.98 12.66
C ALA A 8 25.28 -24.50 12.26
N ILE A 9 25.14 -24.22 10.96
CA ILE A 9 25.18 -22.87 10.40
C ILE A 9 23.94 -22.13 10.88
N ARG A 10 24.15 -21.09 11.70
CA ARG A 10 23.08 -20.19 12.13
C ARG A 10 22.79 -19.18 11.01
N PRO A 11 21.53 -18.87 10.76
CA PRO A 11 21.16 -17.93 9.73
C PRO A 11 21.53 -16.48 10.06
N LEU A 12 21.96 -15.73 9.04
CA LEU A 12 22.52 -14.38 9.16
C LEU A 12 21.51 -13.30 9.61
N TRP A 13 20.21 -13.58 9.67
CA TRP A 13 19.23 -12.58 10.13
C TRP A 13 19.17 -12.41 11.66
N GLU A 14 19.78 -13.33 12.42
CA GLU A 14 19.79 -13.27 13.89
C GLU A 14 20.82 -12.24 14.43
N THR A 15 21.77 -11.78 13.59
CA THR A 15 22.83 -10.85 14.02
C THR A 15 22.52 -9.36 13.80
N THR A 16 21.32 -9.01 13.33
CA THR A 16 20.92 -7.59 13.11
C THR A 16 19.94 -7.04 14.15
N GLY A 17 19.70 -7.75 15.26
CA GLY A 17 18.75 -7.33 16.31
C GLY A 17 19.43 -6.91 17.61
N ALA A 18 20.19 -5.81 17.61
CA ALA A 18 20.56 -5.13 18.86
C ALA A 18 20.79 -3.63 18.60
N GLY A 19 19.70 -2.86 18.71
CA GLY A 19 19.69 -1.40 18.66
C GLY A 19 18.26 -0.87 18.70
N GLU A 20 17.85 -0.36 19.86
CA GLU A 20 16.59 0.34 20.13
C GLU A 20 16.38 1.54 19.19
N ASP A 21 15.17 1.76 18.66
CA ASP A 21 14.29 2.87 19.09
C ASP A 21 12.99 2.93 18.24
N THR A 22 11.87 3.23 18.91
CA THR A 22 10.52 3.62 18.47
C THR A 22 10.01 3.31 17.04
N VAL A 23 8.85 2.63 16.94
CA VAL A 23 7.62 3.07 16.22
C VAL A 23 6.56 1.97 16.31
N VAL A 24 5.37 2.37 16.77
CA VAL A 24 4.00 1.80 16.63
C VAL A 24 3.90 0.29 16.38
N GLY A 25 3.23 -0.39 17.34
CA GLY A 25 2.96 -1.82 17.34
C GLY A 25 2.54 -2.39 15.98
N HIS A 26 3.47 -3.14 15.39
CA HIS A 26 3.22 -3.96 14.21
C HIS A 26 2.83 -5.37 14.65
N ILE A 27 1.62 -5.78 14.26
CA ILE A 27 1.14 -7.16 14.36
C ILE A 27 2.15 -8.08 13.67
N SER A 28 2.88 -8.87 14.46
CA SER A 28 3.86 -9.83 13.98
C SER A 28 3.17 -11.04 13.34
N GLY A 29 2.82 -10.87 12.07
CA GLY A 29 2.59 -11.92 11.08
C GLY A 29 3.22 -11.44 9.76
N PRO A 30 3.45 -12.31 8.76
CA PRO A 30 3.98 -11.84 7.48
C PRO A 30 2.97 -10.85 6.90
N THR A 31 3.32 -9.56 6.87
CA THR A 31 2.50 -8.53 6.23
C THR A 31 2.32 -8.97 4.79
N LEU A 32 1.09 -9.32 4.44
CA LEU A 32 0.78 -9.75 3.08
C LEU A 32 1.01 -8.52 2.19
N PRO A 33 1.90 -8.58 1.19
CA PRO A 33 2.23 -7.43 0.35
C PRO A 33 1.00 -6.82 -0.34
N PHE A 34 -0.07 -7.60 -0.51
CA PHE A 34 -1.35 -7.11 -1.01
C PHE A 34 -2.05 -6.12 -0.08
N ALA A 35 -2.03 -6.33 1.25
CA ALA A 35 -2.74 -5.48 2.20
C ALA A 35 -2.15 -4.06 2.22
N ASP A 36 -0.81 -3.96 2.19
CA ASP A 36 -0.09 -2.68 2.15
C ASP A 36 -0.37 -1.94 0.84
N ILE A 37 -0.34 -2.63 -0.31
CA ILE A 37 -0.66 -2.03 -1.62
C ILE A 37 -2.10 -1.54 -1.64
N PHE A 38 -3.04 -2.33 -1.12
CA PHE A 38 -4.45 -1.96 -1.07
C PHE A 38 -4.67 -0.74 -0.18
N GLN A 39 -4.05 -0.69 0.99
CA GLN A 39 -4.11 0.46 1.89
C GLN A 39 -3.48 1.71 1.27
N SER A 40 -2.32 1.57 0.62
CA SER A 40 -1.69 2.67 -0.11
C SER A 40 -2.57 3.19 -1.23
N THR A 41 -3.27 2.32 -1.96
CA THR A 41 -4.16 2.77 -3.05
C THR A 41 -5.37 3.52 -2.51
N ILE A 42 -5.92 3.12 -1.36
CA ILE A 42 -6.98 3.87 -0.68
C ILE A 42 -6.50 5.28 -0.33
N GLU A 43 -5.26 5.41 0.18
CA GLU A 43 -4.69 6.71 0.50
C GLU A 43 -4.52 7.56 -0.76
N THR A 44 -4.01 6.97 -1.85
CA THR A 44 -3.88 7.66 -3.14
C THR A 44 -5.23 8.18 -3.67
N VAL A 45 -6.32 7.42 -3.52
CA VAL A 45 -7.66 7.90 -3.89
C VAL A 45 -8.05 9.12 -3.05
N ARG A 46 -7.81 9.08 -1.73
CA ARG A 46 -8.10 10.22 -0.85
C ARG A 46 -7.30 11.47 -1.21
N GLU A 47 -6.01 11.31 -1.42
CA GLU A 47 -5.12 12.41 -1.81
C GLU A 47 -5.54 13.03 -3.14
N THR A 48 -5.84 12.21 -4.14
CA THR A 48 -6.22 12.70 -5.48
C THR A 48 -7.62 13.34 -5.50
N GLU A 49 -8.57 12.84 -4.72
CA GLU A 49 -9.87 13.50 -4.53
C GLU A 49 -9.74 14.84 -3.77
N ALA A 50 -8.86 14.91 -2.77
CA ALA A 50 -8.60 16.14 -2.04
C ALA A 50 -7.98 17.21 -2.95
N ASP A 51 -6.98 16.85 -3.76
CA ASP A 51 -6.35 17.74 -4.75
C ASP A 51 -7.35 18.23 -5.80
N TYR A 52 -8.22 17.34 -6.31
CA TYR A 52 -9.31 17.74 -7.19
C TYR A 52 -10.25 18.76 -6.54
N THR A 53 -10.67 18.50 -5.30
CA THR A 53 -11.60 19.39 -4.57
C THR A 53 -10.97 20.76 -4.30
N GLU A 54 -9.68 20.79 -3.94
CA GLU A 54 -8.93 22.03 -3.73
C GLU A 54 -8.85 22.86 -5.02
N LYS A 55 -8.48 22.22 -6.14
CA LYS A 55 -8.41 22.90 -7.45
C LYS A 55 -9.77 23.36 -7.95
N GLU A 56 -10.83 22.59 -7.69
CA GLU A 56 -12.20 22.98 -8.02
C GLU A 56 -12.59 24.27 -7.27
N TYR A 57 -12.27 24.34 -5.99
CA TYR A 57 -12.47 25.53 -5.17
C TYR A 57 -11.67 26.73 -5.67
N LEU A 58 -10.38 26.55 -5.94
CA LEU A 58 -9.51 27.61 -6.46
C LEU A 58 -10.00 28.13 -7.82
N LEU A 59 -10.48 27.25 -8.70
CA LEU A 59 -11.05 27.67 -9.98
C LEU A 59 -12.35 28.46 -9.78
N ALA A 60 -13.25 27.98 -8.92
CA ALA A 60 -14.53 28.63 -8.65
C ALA A 60 -14.36 30.03 -8.02
N THR A 61 -13.29 30.24 -7.25
CA THR A 61 -12.91 31.53 -6.66
C THR A 61 -12.05 32.40 -7.58
N GLY A 62 -11.63 31.88 -8.74
CA GLY A 62 -10.75 32.56 -9.70
C GLY A 62 -9.29 32.70 -9.23
N GLN A 63 -8.89 31.90 -8.24
CA GLN A 63 -7.53 31.89 -7.66
C GLN A 63 -6.63 30.81 -8.28
N LEU A 64 -7.17 29.94 -9.12
CA LEU A 64 -6.39 28.92 -9.83
C LEU A 64 -5.66 29.54 -11.02
N ASP A 65 -4.32 29.53 -10.98
CA ASP A 65 -3.47 30.11 -12.02
C ASP A 65 -3.66 29.43 -13.38
N ASN A 66 -3.82 28.09 -13.39
CA ASN A 66 -3.98 27.29 -14.60
C ASN A 66 -5.24 26.41 -14.54
N PRO A 67 -6.29 26.70 -15.32
CA PRO A 67 -7.54 25.94 -15.29
C PRO A 67 -7.39 24.50 -15.78
N ALA A 68 -6.35 24.17 -16.55
CA ALA A 68 -6.11 22.79 -16.99
C ALA A 68 -5.72 21.87 -15.83
N GLU A 69 -5.23 22.41 -14.71
CA GLU A 69 -4.85 21.64 -13.53
C GLU A 69 -6.06 20.95 -12.89
N LEU A 70 -7.23 21.56 -12.94
CA LEU A 70 -8.47 20.93 -12.48
C LEU A 70 -8.78 19.67 -13.29
N THR A 71 -8.67 19.75 -14.61
CA THR A 71 -8.89 18.61 -15.50
C THR A 71 -7.87 17.50 -15.25
N ILE A 72 -6.61 17.85 -14.99
CA ILE A 72 -5.57 16.89 -14.64
C ILE A 72 -5.90 16.20 -13.31
N ALA A 73 -6.26 16.96 -12.28
CA ALA A 73 -6.62 16.42 -10.97
C ALA A 73 -7.86 15.52 -11.05
N ALA A 74 -8.88 15.93 -11.82
CA ALA A 74 -10.07 15.12 -12.08
C ALA A 74 -9.72 13.77 -12.73
N THR A 75 -8.79 13.80 -13.69
CA THR A 75 -8.32 12.59 -14.37
C THR A 75 -7.53 11.70 -13.41
N GLN A 76 -6.67 12.27 -12.56
CA GLN A 76 -5.92 11.54 -11.53
C GLN A 76 -6.85 10.88 -10.51
N ALA A 77 -7.83 11.62 -9.97
CA ALA A 77 -8.81 11.08 -9.03
C ALA A 77 -9.60 9.91 -9.64
N SER A 78 -10.06 10.08 -10.89
CA SER A 78 -10.79 9.03 -11.62
C SER A 78 -9.93 7.77 -11.82
N MET A 79 -8.68 7.93 -12.27
CA MET A 79 -7.76 6.81 -12.49
C MET A 79 -7.41 6.07 -11.18
N SER A 80 -7.18 6.81 -10.09
CA SER A 80 -6.94 6.23 -8.77
C SER A 80 -8.12 5.38 -8.30
N LEU A 81 -9.34 5.89 -8.49
CA LEU A 81 -10.57 5.18 -8.14
C LEU A 81 -10.75 3.91 -8.98
N ASP A 82 -10.51 3.99 -10.29
CA ASP A 82 -10.55 2.83 -11.19
C ASP A 82 -9.56 1.74 -10.76
N LEU A 83 -8.35 2.13 -10.37
CA LEU A 83 -7.34 1.20 -9.86
C LEU A 83 -7.80 0.54 -8.56
N LEU A 84 -8.36 1.31 -7.62
CA LEU A 84 -8.89 0.77 -6.36
C LEU A 84 -10.01 -0.24 -6.62
N ILE A 85 -10.92 0.05 -7.54
CA ILE A 85 -12.01 -0.88 -7.93
C ILE A 85 -11.44 -2.17 -8.51
N GLN A 86 -10.44 -2.08 -9.39
CA GLN A 86 -9.77 -3.26 -9.96
C GLN A 86 -9.10 -4.11 -8.88
N LEU A 87 -8.37 -3.48 -7.94
CA LEU A 87 -7.75 -4.18 -6.81
C LEU A 87 -8.80 -4.84 -5.90
N ARG A 88 -9.90 -4.14 -5.59
CA ARG A 88 -11.02 -4.67 -4.81
C ARG A 88 -11.59 -5.93 -5.46
N ASN A 89 -11.89 -5.86 -6.76
CA ASN A 89 -12.44 -6.99 -7.49
C ASN A 89 -11.46 -8.17 -7.49
N ARG A 90 -10.18 -7.90 -7.74
CA ARG A 90 -9.15 -8.94 -7.74
C ARG A 90 -9.00 -9.61 -6.37
N ALA A 91 -9.08 -8.83 -5.28
CA ALA A 91 -9.05 -9.37 -3.92
C ALA A 91 -10.21 -10.36 -3.67
N LEU A 92 -11.42 -9.98 -4.06
CA LEU A 92 -12.61 -10.81 -3.91
C LEU A 92 -12.52 -12.07 -4.77
N GLU A 93 -12.06 -11.96 -6.02
CA GLU A 93 -11.81 -13.11 -6.88
C GLU A 93 -10.80 -14.09 -6.28
N SER A 94 -9.64 -13.58 -5.82
CA SER A 94 -8.61 -14.41 -5.20
C SER A 94 -9.12 -15.10 -3.94
N TYR A 95 -9.92 -14.43 -3.10
CA TYR A 95 -10.56 -15.04 -1.95
C TYR A 95 -11.52 -16.17 -2.35
N ASN A 96 -12.38 -15.93 -3.35
CA ASN A 96 -13.30 -16.95 -3.87
C ASN A 96 -12.57 -18.13 -4.51
N GLU A 97 -11.45 -17.90 -5.20
CA GLU A 97 -10.60 -18.94 -5.78
C GLU A 97 -10.02 -19.86 -4.72
N LEU A 98 -9.47 -19.29 -3.64
CA LEU A 98 -8.92 -20.06 -2.51
C LEU A 98 -10.00 -20.91 -1.85
N MET A 99 -11.19 -20.35 -1.61
CA MET A 99 -12.32 -21.11 -1.07
C MET A 99 -12.71 -22.29 -1.99
N ARG A 100 -12.70 -22.08 -3.32
CA ARG A 100 -13.03 -23.14 -4.28
C ARG A 100 -12.00 -24.25 -4.33
N ILE A 101 -10.70 -23.94 -4.24
CA ILE A 101 -9.63 -24.96 -4.25
C ILE A 101 -9.59 -25.74 -2.93
N SER A 102 -9.99 -25.11 -1.82
CA SER A 102 -9.99 -25.74 -0.50
C SER A 102 -11.11 -26.76 -0.26
N MET A 103 -12.09 -26.83 -1.18
CA MET A 103 -13.21 -27.78 -1.19
C MET A 103 -12.97 -28.85 -2.26
#